data_AF-A0A0S8HU73-F1
#
_entry.id   AF-A0A0S8HU73-F1
#
_cell.length_a   1.000
_cell.length_b   1.000
_cell.length_c   1.000
_cell.angle_alpha   90.00
_cell.angle_beta   90.00
_cell.angle_gamma   90.00
#
_symmetry.space_group_name_H-M   'P 1'
#
loop_
_entity.id
_entity.type
_entity.pdbx_description
1 polymer ?
#
loop_
_entity_poly.entity_id
_entity_poly.type
_entity_poly.pdbx_seq_one_letter_code
_entity_poly.pdbx_strand_id
1 'polypeptide(L)'
;THEWVQYFAGYSAWVRNRSGDTRSYWLPRGWYVPGFSWIEDDRHPDLERAQKAIIDSIVTAVNSQPEVEAMNKRFYDRYIKYRKQDEETYTEYFYKGIQLEAGLRSRRVSGSGITGPQVTYFSITTETADETARGDWMKLVCTAGLAHNTVLLKYLNDGVNEITHDAKEFDNYVTRSVYRKKPVVPKSDEKEEK
;
A
#
# COMPACT_ATOMS: atom_id res chain seq x y z
N THR A 1 6.30 9.45 13.36
CA THR A 1 6.20 10.92 13.49
C THR A 1 7.30 11.52 12.64
N HIS A 2 6.96 12.21 11.56
CA HIS A 2 7.93 12.82 10.65
C HIS A 2 8.75 13.88 11.39
N GLU A 3 9.96 13.51 11.79
CA GLU A 3 10.94 14.46 12.33
C GLU A 3 11.25 15.58 11.30
N TRP A 4 11.01 15.35 10.01
CA TRP A 4 11.41 16.27 8.93
C TRP A 4 10.39 17.37 8.61
N VAL A 5 9.19 17.33 9.19
CA VAL A 5 8.25 18.46 9.19
C VAL A 5 8.38 19.32 10.45
N GLN A 6 9.27 18.95 11.39
CA GLN A 6 9.55 19.72 12.59
C GLN A 6 10.72 20.68 12.33
N TYR A 7 10.49 21.97 12.55
CA TYR A 7 11.46 23.05 12.30
C TYR A 7 12.81 22.90 13.05
N PHE A 8 12.93 22.00 14.03
CA PHE A 8 14.11 21.84 14.90
C PHE A 8 14.66 20.41 15.02
N ALA A 9 14.30 19.48 14.13
CA ALA A 9 14.74 18.08 14.26
C ALA A 9 16.24 17.81 13.98
N GLY A 10 17.06 18.86 13.83
CA GLY A 10 18.52 18.74 13.82
C GLY A 10 19.14 17.98 12.65
N TYR A 11 18.35 17.48 11.69
CA TYR A 11 18.80 16.68 10.53
C TYR A 11 19.78 15.54 10.89
N SER A 12 19.73 15.04 12.13
CA SER A 12 20.60 13.96 12.58
C SER A 12 20.00 12.62 12.19
N ALA A 13 20.79 11.75 11.57
CA ALA A 13 20.36 10.40 11.23
C ALA A 13 20.03 9.61 12.51
N TRP A 14 18.91 8.87 12.50
CA TRP A 14 18.58 7.98 13.61
C TRP A 14 19.52 6.77 13.55
N VAL A 15 20.38 6.63 14.54
CA VAL A 15 21.24 5.45 14.68
C VAL A 15 20.39 4.28 15.16
N ARG A 16 20.18 3.27 14.31
CA ARG A 16 19.28 2.13 14.57
C ARG A 16 19.93 1.00 15.36
N ASN A 17 21.25 1.00 15.50
CA ASN A 17 21.98 0.00 16.27
C ASN A 17 23.14 0.63 17.07
N ARG A 18 23.62 -0.08 18.09
CA ARG A 18 24.70 0.41 18.95
C ARG A 18 26.04 0.60 18.23
N SER A 19 26.25 -0.03 17.08
CA SER A 19 27.49 0.11 16.31
C SER A 19 27.53 1.39 15.48
N GLY A 20 26.40 2.07 15.27
CA GLY A 20 26.37 3.33 14.50
C GLY A 20 26.31 3.14 12.98
N ASP A 21 26.38 1.88 12.52
CA ASP A 21 26.47 1.52 11.10
C ASP A 21 25.12 1.61 10.39
N THR A 22 24.03 1.34 11.12
CA THR A 22 22.68 1.47 10.54
C THR A 22 22.12 2.83 10.91
N ARG A 23 21.92 3.67 9.90
CA ARG A 23 21.31 4.99 10.04
C ARG A 23 19.94 4.96 9.39
N SER A 24 19.04 5.80 9.87
CA SER A 24 17.72 6.01 9.26
C SER A 24 17.58 7.49 8.99
N TYR A 25 17.45 7.83 7.72
CA TYR A 25 17.16 9.19 7.29
C TYR A 25 15.71 9.23 6.82
N TRP A 26 14.86 9.94 7.57
CA TRP A 26 13.44 10.11 7.24
C TRP A 26 13.21 11.27 6.26
N LEU A 27 13.99 11.35 5.18
CA LEU A 27 13.78 12.37 4.14
C LEU A 27 12.32 12.36 3.70
N PRO A 28 11.68 13.53 3.51
CA PRO A 28 10.35 13.59 2.93
C PRO A 28 10.36 12.96 1.53
N ARG A 29 9.54 11.93 1.37
CA ARG A 29 9.43 11.10 0.16
C ARG A 29 8.13 11.36 -0.61
N GLY A 30 7.61 12.58 -0.50
CA GLY A 30 6.30 12.93 -1.07
C GLY A 30 5.20 12.07 -0.45
N TRP A 31 4.25 11.67 -1.27
CA TRP A 31 3.32 10.59 -0.96
C TRP A 31 3.96 9.26 -1.37
N TYR A 32 4.13 8.35 -0.42
CA TYR A 32 4.76 7.05 -0.66
C TYR A 32 4.11 5.94 0.14
N VAL A 33 4.40 4.71 -0.26
CA VAL A 33 3.85 3.51 0.39
C VAL A 33 4.97 2.77 1.11
N PRO A 34 5.07 2.89 2.44
CA PRO A 34 5.92 2.00 3.23
C PRO A 34 5.34 0.58 3.34
N GLY A 35 6.22 -0.42 3.26
CA GLY A 35 5.93 -1.78 3.75
C GLY A 35 4.93 -2.59 2.95
N PHE A 36 4.83 -2.40 1.64
CA PHE A 36 4.01 -3.29 0.80
C PHE A 36 4.63 -4.67 0.71
N SER A 37 3.85 -5.71 1.01
CA SER A 37 4.26 -7.10 0.79
C SER A 37 3.10 -7.85 0.18
N TRP A 38 3.40 -8.75 -0.76
CA TRP A 38 2.40 -9.57 -1.41
C TRP A 38 2.60 -11.05 -1.06
N ILE A 39 1.53 -11.80 -1.23
CA ILE A 39 1.44 -13.22 -1.00
C ILE A 39 1.51 -13.91 -2.34
N GLU A 40 2.44 -14.84 -2.47
CA GLU A 40 2.59 -15.72 -3.63
C GLU A 40 2.56 -17.15 -3.10
N ASP A 41 1.43 -17.82 -3.33
CA ASP A 41 1.17 -19.18 -2.85
C ASP A 41 0.33 -19.91 -3.89
N ASP A 42 0.84 -21.03 -4.41
CA ASP A 42 0.18 -21.83 -5.45
C ASP A 42 -1.22 -22.29 -5.03
N ARG A 43 -1.49 -22.40 -3.73
CA ARG A 43 -2.81 -22.77 -3.19
C ARG A 43 -3.80 -21.62 -3.18
N HIS A 44 -3.32 -20.38 -3.30
CA HIS A 44 -4.09 -19.15 -3.20
C HIS A 44 -3.63 -18.11 -4.24
N PRO A 45 -3.68 -18.43 -5.55
CA PRO A 45 -3.19 -17.54 -6.61
C PRO A 45 -4.02 -16.25 -6.77
N ASP A 46 -5.24 -16.26 -6.24
CA ASP A 46 -6.15 -15.12 -6.17
C ASP A 46 -5.66 -14.00 -5.24
N LEU A 47 -4.92 -14.34 -4.18
CA LEU A 47 -4.36 -13.36 -3.24
C LEU A 47 -3.36 -12.42 -3.92
N GLU A 48 -2.40 -12.99 -4.65
CA GLU A 48 -1.41 -12.20 -5.38
C GLU A 48 -2.09 -11.27 -6.39
N ARG A 49 -3.02 -11.84 -7.18
CA ARG A 49 -3.76 -11.11 -8.21
C ARG A 49 -4.51 -9.94 -7.61
N ALA A 50 -5.22 -10.15 -6.50
CA ALA A 50 -5.95 -9.07 -5.83
C ALA A 50 -5.00 -8.00 -5.28
N GLN A 51 -3.93 -8.39 -4.58
CA GLN A 51 -2.99 -7.44 -3.98
C GLN A 51 -2.28 -6.58 -5.02
N LYS A 52 -1.85 -7.18 -6.13
CA LYS A 52 -1.24 -6.46 -7.26
C LYS A 52 -2.22 -5.52 -7.94
N ALA A 53 -3.46 -5.97 -8.16
CA ALA A 53 -4.50 -5.12 -8.75
C ALA A 53 -4.88 -3.94 -7.85
N ILE A 54 -4.91 -4.13 -6.53
CA ILE A 54 -5.17 -3.06 -5.56
C ILE A 54 -4.04 -2.03 -5.59
N ILE A 55 -2.77 -2.45 -5.51
CA ILE A 55 -1.65 -1.49 -5.55
C ILE A 55 -1.60 -0.74 -6.89
N ASP A 56 -1.90 -1.41 -8.00
CA ASP A 56 -2.00 -0.79 -9.32
C ASP A 56 -3.09 0.28 -9.38
N SER A 57 -4.24 -0.01 -8.82
CA SER A 57 -5.36 0.93 -8.74
C SER A 57 -5.00 2.15 -7.90
N ILE A 58 -4.34 1.93 -6.76
CA ILE A 58 -3.83 3.01 -5.88
C ILE A 58 -2.86 3.91 -6.64
N VAL A 59 -1.81 3.33 -7.25
CA VAL A 59 -0.79 4.14 -7.91
C VAL A 59 -1.37 4.91 -9.10
N THR A 60 -2.27 4.29 -9.86
CA THR A 60 -2.95 4.95 -10.97
C THR A 60 -3.79 6.13 -10.48
N ALA A 61 -4.57 5.96 -9.42
CA ALA A 61 -5.45 7.01 -8.91
C ALA A 61 -4.70 8.19 -8.27
N VAL A 62 -3.59 7.91 -7.58
CA VAL A 62 -2.76 8.95 -6.97
C VAL A 62 -2.01 9.74 -8.05
N ASN A 63 -1.42 9.07 -9.04
CA ASN A 63 -0.74 9.74 -10.15
C ASN A 63 -1.70 10.46 -11.10
N SER A 64 -2.99 10.11 -11.12
CA SER A 64 -3.98 10.85 -11.93
C SER A 64 -4.30 12.24 -11.38
N GLN A 65 -3.76 12.62 -10.21
CA GLN A 65 -3.90 13.94 -9.62
C GLN A 65 -2.66 14.79 -9.99
N PRO A 66 -2.75 15.74 -10.94
CA PRO A 66 -1.56 16.42 -11.48
C PRO A 66 -0.75 17.18 -10.43
N GLU A 67 -1.42 17.81 -9.46
CA GLU A 67 -0.75 18.52 -8.38
C GLU A 67 0.03 17.57 -7.46
N VAL A 68 -0.52 16.37 -7.20
CA VAL A 68 0.12 15.34 -6.38
C VAL A 68 1.29 14.71 -7.12
N GLU A 69 1.15 14.45 -8.41
CA GLU A 69 2.24 13.96 -9.27
C GLU A 69 3.41 14.96 -9.29
N ALA A 70 3.13 16.25 -9.53
CA ALA A 70 4.15 17.29 -9.53
C ALA A 70 4.85 17.43 -8.17
N MET A 71 4.09 17.33 -7.08
CA MET A 71 4.63 17.30 -5.72
C MET A 71 5.55 16.10 -5.51
N ASN A 72 5.08 14.90 -5.82
CA ASN A 72 5.84 13.66 -5.71
C ASN A 72 7.15 13.76 -6.47
N LYS A 73 7.11 14.20 -7.74
CA LYS A 73 8.31 14.41 -8.55
C LYS A 73 9.31 15.33 -7.85
N ARG A 74 8.87 16.46 -7.30
CA ARG A 74 9.76 17.39 -6.58
C ARG A 74 10.40 16.75 -5.36
N PHE A 75 9.67 15.94 -4.60
CA PHE A 75 10.22 15.22 -3.45
C PHE A 75 11.16 14.09 -3.88
N TYR A 76 10.84 13.36 -4.94
CA TYR A 76 11.70 12.31 -5.48
C TYR A 76 13.00 12.86 -6.05
N ASP A 77 12.96 13.96 -6.81
CA ASP A 77 14.16 14.65 -7.30
C ASP A 77 15.06 15.08 -6.12
N ARG A 78 14.45 15.52 -5.02
CA ARG A 78 15.15 15.87 -3.79
C ARG A 78 15.75 14.63 -3.10
N TYR A 79 14.98 13.55 -2.99
CA TYR A 79 15.43 12.28 -2.42
C TYR A 79 16.65 11.75 -3.16
N ILE A 80 16.57 11.67 -4.50
CA ILE A 80 17.67 11.25 -5.39
C ILE A 80 18.90 12.14 -5.23
N LYS A 81 18.70 13.45 -5.10
CA LYS A 81 19.81 14.40 -4.91
C LYS A 81 20.57 14.12 -3.60
N TYR A 82 19.87 13.95 -2.49
CA TYR A 82 20.48 13.77 -1.17
C TYR A 82 20.92 12.33 -0.90
N ARG A 83 20.35 11.35 -1.62
CA ARG A 83 20.74 9.93 -1.56
C ARG A 83 22.24 9.72 -1.75
N LYS A 84 22.89 10.53 -2.59
CA LYS A 84 24.34 10.46 -2.86
C LYS A 84 25.23 10.58 -1.61
N GLN A 85 24.68 11.02 -0.48
CA GLN A 85 25.41 11.11 0.79
C GLN A 85 25.47 9.78 1.56
N ASP A 86 24.56 8.84 1.28
CA ASP A 86 24.46 7.54 1.95
C ASP A 86 23.71 6.51 1.07
N GLU A 87 24.37 6.04 0.02
CA GLU A 87 23.73 5.18 -1.00
C GLU A 87 23.30 3.80 -0.45
N GLU A 88 23.89 3.34 0.65
CA GLU A 88 23.58 2.07 1.30
C GLU A 88 22.25 2.14 2.07
N THR A 89 21.98 3.28 2.72
CA THR A 89 20.76 3.48 3.51
C THR A 89 19.59 3.96 2.66
N TYR A 90 19.85 4.82 1.67
CA TYR A 90 18.82 5.36 0.80
C TYR A 90 18.46 4.39 -0.32
N THR A 91 17.32 3.74 -0.19
CA THR A 91 16.80 2.78 -1.17
C THR A 91 15.70 3.39 -2.03
N GLU A 92 15.79 3.13 -3.34
CA GLU A 92 14.86 3.64 -4.35
C GLU A 92 14.16 2.44 -5.00
N TYR A 93 12.88 2.28 -4.70
CA TYR A 93 12.01 1.43 -5.49
C TYR A 93 10.79 2.24 -5.89
N PHE A 94 10.68 2.49 -7.19
CA PHE A 94 9.54 3.18 -7.78
C PHE A 94 8.67 2.17 -8.50
N TYR A 95 7.42 2.07 -8.06
CA TYR A 95 6.41 1.26 -8.72
C TYR A 95 5.46 2.19 -9.46
N LYS A 96 5.48 2.11 -10.80
CA LYS A 96 4.64 2.93 -11.70
C LYS A 96 4.65 4.42 -11.34
N GLY A 97 5.82 4.96 -10.98
CA GLY A 97 6.00 6.39 -10.69
C GLY A 97 5.77 6.81 -9.24
N ILE A 98 5.40 5.90 -8.33
CA ILE A 98 5.30 6.17 -6.88
C ILE A 98 6.38 5.41 -6.14
N GLN A 99 7.00 6.03 -5.14
CA GLN A 99 7.92 5.36 -4.24
C GLN A 99 7.18 4.31 -3.40
N LEU A 100 7.57 3.05 -3.54
CA LEU A 100 6.96 1.90 -2.91
C LEU A 100 8.05 1.11 -2.17
N GLU A 101 8.01 1.05 -0.84
CA GLU A 101 8.91 0.15 -0.10
C GLU A 101 8.32 -1.26 -0.11
N ALA A 102 8.56 -1.98 -1.19
CA ALA A 102 8.11 -3.35 -1.33
C ALA A 102 9.04 -4.33 -0.58
N GLY A 103 8.48 -5.43 -0.08
CA GLY A 103 9.27 -6.56 0.38
C GLY A 103 10.15 -7.11 -0.75
N LEU A 104 11.40 -7.45 -0.44
CA LEU A 104 12.35 -8.01 -1.42
C LEU A 104 11.89 -9.33 -2.03
N ARG A 105 11.02 -10.06 -1.31
CA ARG A 105 10.45 -11.34 -1.71
C ARG A 105 8.99 -11.40 -1.31
N SER A 106 8.23 -12.17 -2.07
CA SER A 106 6.88 -12.57 -1.71
C SER A 106 6.86 -13.39 -0.42
N ARG A 107 5.67 -13.48 0.17
CA ARG A 107 5.41 -14.29 1.37
C ARG A 107 4.46 -15.42 1.02
N ARG A 108 4.57 -16.56 1.71
CA ARG A 108 3.51 -17.57 1.68
C ARG A 108 2.41 -17.22 2.68
N VAL A 109 1.24 -17.82 2.50
CA VAL A 109 0.15 -17.68 3.48
C VAL A 109 0.64 -18.14 4.85
N SER A 110 0.58 -17.22 5.82
CA SER A 110 0.96 -17.49 7.20
C SER A 110 0.10 -16.63 8.14
N GLY A 111 -0.05 -17.08 9.39
CA GLY A 111 -0.88 -16.42 10.39
C GLY A 111 -2.30 -17.00 10.49
N SER A 112 -2.88 -16.90 11.68
CA SER A 112 -4.26 -17.26 11.99
C SER A 112 -4.97 -16.06 12.63
N GLY A 113 -6.30 -16.04 12.61
CA GLY A 113 -7.09 -14.94 13.16
C GLY A 113 -7.19 -13.74 12.21
N ILE A 114 -7.35 -12.53 12.77
CA ILE A 114 -7.71 -11.31 12.02
C ILE A 114 -6.66 -10.86 11.00
N THR A 115 -5.39 -11.20 11.22
CA THR A 115 -4.27 -10.88 10.33
C THR A 115 -4.03 -11.96 9.28
N GLY A 116 -4.77 -13.08 9.36
CA GLY A 116 -4.71 -14.14 8.37
C GLY A 116 -5.20 -13.66 6.99
N PRO A 117 -4.58 -14.09 5.89
CA PRO A 117 -4.94 -13.63 4.53
C PRO A 117 -6.39 -13.95 4.14
N GLN A 118 -6.97 -14.99 4.74
CA GLN A 118 -8.39 -15.33 4.58
C GLN A 118 -9.34 -14.24 5.12
N VAL A 119 -8.85 -13.41 6.05
CA VAL A 119 -9.61 -12.29 6.64
C VAL A 119 -9.13 -10.96 6.06
N THR A 120 -7.83 -10.68 6.15
CA THR A 120 -7.19 -9.44 5.73
C THR A 120 -6.15 -9.75 4.65
N TYR A 121 -6.61 -9.86 3.40
CA TYR A 121 -5.76 -10.18 2.25
C TYR A 121 -4.96 -8.97 1.74
N PHE A 122 -5.31 -7.75 2.13
CA PHE A 122 -4.59 -6.54 1.76
C PHE A 122 -4.54 -5.59 2.96
N SER A 123 -3.35 -5.08 3.23
CA SER A 123 -3.10 -4.04 4.21
C SER A 123 -1.91 -3.23 3.75
N ILE A 124 -2.02 -1.92 3.85
CA ILE A 124 -1.02 -0.97 3.38
C ILE A 124 -1.02 0.22 4.31
N THR A 125 0.17 0.79 4.50
CA THR A 125 0.31 2.12 5.09
C THR A 125 0.77 3.06 3.98
N THR A 126 0.26 4.27 4.00
CA THR A 126 0.71 5.36 3.13
C THR A 126 1.25 6.46 4.01
N GLU A 127 2.30 7.12 3.57
CA GLU A 127 2.98 8.12 4.36
C GLU A 127 3.16 9.39 3.54
N THR A 128 2.93 10.54 4.18
CA THR A 128 3.12 11.86 3.59
C THR A 128 3.36 12.88 4.71
N ALA A 129 3.99 14.00 4.39
CA ALA A 129 4.39 15.01 5.37
C ALA A 129 3.19 15.84 5.87
N ASP A 130 2.26 15.22 6.61
CA ASP A 130 0.95 15.76 6.97
C ASP A 130 0.88 16.38 8.38
N GLU A 131 1.83 16.10 9.27
CA GLU A 131 1.70 16.44 10.70
C GLU A 131 1.72 17.93 11.01
N THR A 132 2.29 18.76 10.14
CA THR A 132 2.25 20.23 10.24
C THR A 132 1.49 20.88 9.09
N ALA A 133 0.69 20.09 8.36
CA ALA A 133 0.08 20.57 7.15
C ALA A 133 -1.01 21.62 7.38
N ARG A 134 -1.00 22.65 6.54
CA ARG A 134 -1.96 23.77 6.59
C ARG A 134 -2.10 24.41 5.22
N GLY A 135 -3.23 25.11 4.99
CA GLY A 135 -3.51 25.81 3.74
C GLY A 135 -3.42 24.88 2.52
N ASP A 136 -2.78 25.37 1.45
CA ASP A 136 -2.63 24.63 0.19
C ASP A 136 -1.90 23.29 0.35
N TRP A 137 -0.97 23.20 1.30
CA TRP A 137 -0.26 21.96 1.59
C TRP A 137 -1.20 20.89 2.18
N MET A 138 -2.07 21.28 3.12
CA MET A 138 -3.10 20.36 3.65
C MET A 138 -4.05 19.92 2.54
N LYS A 139 -4.50 20.84 1.70
CA LYS A 139 -5.37 20.53 0.56
C LYS A 139 -4.74 19.47 -0.35
N LEU A 140 -3.45 19.62 -0.65
CA LEU A 140 -2.70 18.71 -1.51
C LEU A 140 -2.55 17.30 -0.90
N VAL A 141 -2.17 17.23 0.38
CA VAL A 141 -2.09 15.97 1.14
C VAL A 141 -3.45 15.27 1.19
N CYS A 142 -4.52 16.01 1.52
CA CYS A 142 -5.88 15.48 1.52
C CYS A 142 -6.32 15.00 0.14
N THR A 143 -5.88 15.65 -0.94
CA THR A 143 -6.18 15.22 -2.32
C THR A 143 -5.57 13.85 -2.61
N ALA A 144 -4.31 13.63 -2.22
CA ALA A 144 -3.65 12.33 -2.36
C ALA A 144 -4.35 11.24 -1.51
N GLY A 145 -4.66 11.54 -0.24
CA GLY A 145 -5.37 10.61 0.64
C GLY A 145 -6.79 10.28 0.17
N LEU A 146 -7.50 11.27 -0.37
CA LEU A 146 -8.83 11.06 -0.94
C LEU A 146 -8.77 10.18 -2.19
N ALA A 147 -7.82 10.41 -3.09
CA ALA A 147 -7.62 9.56 -4.26
C ALA A 147 -7.34 8.10 -3.86
N HIS A 148 -6.45 7.90 -2.88
CA HIS A 148 -6.13 6.59 -2.31
C HIS A 148 -7.36 5.88 -1.73
N ASN A 149 -8.10 6.53 -0.84
CA ASN A 149 -9.28 5.92 -0.21
C ASN A 149 -10.41 5.67 -1.21
N THR A 150 -10.63 6.61 -2.14
CA THR A 150 -11.69 6.49 -3.14
C THR A 150 -11.47 5.29 -4.03
N VAL A 151 -10.23 5.03 -4.48
CA VAL A 151 -9.98 3.89 -5.37
C VAL A 151 -10.07 2.55 -4.64
N LEU A 152 -9.71 2.50 -3.35
CA LEU A 152 -9.94 1.31 -2.53
C LEU A 152 -11.43 0.97 -2.39
N LEU A 153 -12.27 1.98 -2.14
CA LEU A 153 -13.72 1.80 -2.07
C LEU A 153 -14.30 1.37 -3.43
N LYS A 154 -13.84 1.99 -4.53
CA LYS A 154 -14.23 1.59 -5.89
C LYS A 154 -13.82 0.16 -6.21
N TYR A 155 -12.60 -0.24 -5.87
CA TYR A 155 -12.12 -1.62 -6.06
C TYR A 155 -13.04 -2.63 -5.36
N LEU A 156 -13.42 -2.36 -4.11
CA LEU A 156 -14.33 -3.22 -3.36
C LEU A 156 -15.75 -3.24 -3.93
N ASN A 157 -16.24 -2.10 -4.43
CA ASN A 157 -17.56 -1.97 -5.02
C ASN A 157 -17.66 -2.66 -6.39
N ASP A 158 -16.66 -2.46 -7.24
CA ASP A 158 -16.68 -2.85 -8.64
C ASP A 158 -16.15 -4.27 -8.86
N GLY A 159 -15.39 -4.81 -7.90
CA GLY A 159 -14.87 -6.17 -7.94
C GLY A 159 -15.93 -7.28 -7.84
N VAL A 160 -15.50 -8.52 -8.07
CA VAL A 160 -16.36 -9.70 -7.99
C VAL A 160 -16.59 -10.04 -6.51
N ASN A 161 -17.79 -9.76 -6.02
CA ASN A 161 -18.22 -10.06 -4.65
C ASN A 161 -19.12 -11.31 -4.64
N GLU A 162 -18.49 -12.49 -4.75
CA GLU A 162 -19.22 -13.78 -4.72
C GLU A 162 -19.74 -14.08 -3.31
N ILE A 163 -21.05 -14.32 -3.19
CA ILE A 163 -21.69 -14.79 -1.95
C ILE A 163 -21.91 -16.30 -2.08
N THR A 164 -21.34 -17.06 -1.15
CA THR A 164 -21.44 -18.51 -1.09
C THR A 164 -22.43 -18.90 0.00
N HIS A 165 -23.29 -19.87 -0.31
CA HIS A 165 -24.27 -20.46 0.58
C HIS A 165 -23.94 -21.94 0.75
N ASP A 166 -23.46 -22.32 1.94
CA ASP A 166 -23.14 -23.70 2.27
C ASP A 166 -24.16 -24.25 3.26
N ALA A 167 -24.63 -25.48 3.03
CA ALA A 167 -25.45 -26.22 3.97
C ALA A 167 -24.82 -27.60 4.20
N LYS A 168 -24.65 -27.99 5.46
CA LYS A 168 -24.14 -29.30 5.87
C LYS A 168 -25.07 -29.91 6.90
N GLU A 169 -25.47 -31.15 6.66
CA GLU A 169 -26.20 -31.95 7.63
C GLU A 169 -25.20 -32.82 8.40
N PHE A 170 -25.28 -32.79 9.72
CA PHE A 170 -24.45 -33.61 10.60
C PHE A 170 -25.19 -33.89 11.91
N ASP A 171 -25.28 -35.17 12.27
CA ASP A 171 -25.81 -35.66 13.56
C ASP A 171 -27.14 -35.00 14.01
N ASN A 172 -28.15 -35.04 13.14
CA ASN A 172 -29.47 -34.38 13.33
C ASN A 172 -29.45 -32.84 13.41
N TYR A 173 -28.32 -32.19 13.10
CA TYR A 173 -28.22 -30.74 12.96
C TYR A 173 -28.02 -30.35 11.50
N VAL A 174 -28.53 -29.17 11.15
CA VAL A 174 -28.25 -28.50 9.87
C VAL A 174 -27.43 -27.25 10.17
N THR A 175 -26.21 -27.19 9.65
CA THR A 175 -25.42 -25.96 9.64
C THR A 175 -25.62 -25.26 8.31
N ARG A 176 -26.03 -23.99 8.35
CA ARG A 176 -26.07 -23.11 7.18
C ARG A 176 -25.10 -21.97 7.37
N SER A 177 -24.26 -21.73 6.36
CA SER A 177 -23.28 -20.65 6.33
C SER A 177 -23.51 -19.80 5.10
N VAL A 178 -23.59 -18.48 5.30
CA VAL A 178 -23.62 -17.50 4.22
C VAL A 178 -22.43 -16.58 4.41
N TYR A 179 -21.53 -16.55 3.44
CA TYR A 179 -20.32 -15.74 3.52
C TYR A 179 -19.90 -15.23 2.15
N ARG A 180 -19.14 -14.14 2.15
CA ARG A 180 -18.52 -13.59 0.95
C ARG A 180 -17.15 -14.24 0.77
N LYS A 181 -16.89 -14.79 -0.42
CA LYS A 181 -15.57 -15.32 -0.76
C LYS A 181 -14.56 -14.18 -0.84
N LYS A 182 -13.38 -14.41 -0.27
CA LYS A 182 -12.24 -13.48 -0.28
C LYS A 182 -11.06 -14.13 -1.02
N PRO A 183 -10.18 -13.34 -1.64
CA PRO A 183 -10.20 -11.88 -1.78
C PRO A 183 -11.25 -11.40 -2.80
N VAL A 184 -11.60 -10.11 -2.75
CA VAL A 184 -12.32 -9.49 -3.86
C VAL A 184 -11.34 -9.38 -5.03
N VAL A 185 -11.65 -10.03 -6.14
CA VAL A 185 -10.83 -9.98 -7.36
C VAL A 185 -11.41 -8.95 -8.33
N PRO A 186 -10.57 -8.32 -9.18
CA PRO A 186 -11.08 -7.45 -10.23
C PRO A 186 -12.00 -8.26 -11.16
N LYS A 187 -13.05 -7.63 -11.68
CA LYS A 187 -13.80 -8.21 -12.80
C LYS A 187 -12.80 -8.48 -13.92
N SER A 188 -12.79 -9.71 -14.45
CA SER A 188 -12.07 -9.98 -15.69
C SER A 188 -12.67 -9.08 -16.76
N ASP A 189 -11.81 -8.33 -17.47
CA ASP A 189 -12.16 -7.79 -18.78
C ASP A 189 -12.32 -9.01 -19.71
N GLU A 190 -13.46 -9.70 -19.63
CA GLU A 190 -13.91 -10.49 -20.76
C GLU A 190 -14.11 -9.46 -21.86
N LYS A 191 -13.13 -9.37 -22.75
CA LYS A 191 -13.33 -8.79 -24.06
C LYS A 191 -14.55 -9.50 -24.62
N GLU A 192 -15.67 -8.80 -24.72
CA GLU A 192 -16.73 -9.19 -25.63
C GLU A 192 -16.06 -9.30 -27.00
N GLU A 193 -15.71 -10.52 -27.41
CA GLU A 193 -15.41 -10.82 -28.79
C GLU A 193 -16.68 -10.51 -29.57
N LYS A 194 -16.68 -9.34 -30.22
CA LYS A 194 -17.62 -8.97 -31.26
C LYS A 194 -17.26 -9.65 -32.57
#